data_AF-A0A653R333-F1
#
_entry.id   AF-A0A653R333-F1
#
_cell.length_a   1.000
_cell.length_b   1.000
_cell.length_c   1.000
_cell.angle_alpha   90.00
_cell.angle_beta   90.00
_cell.angle_gamma   90.00
#
_symmetry.space_group_name_H-M   'P 1'
#
loop_
_entity.id
_entity.type
_entity.pdbx_description
1 polymer ?
#
loop_
_entity_poly.entity_id
_entity_poly.type
_entity_poly.pdbx_seq_one_letter_code
_entity_poly.pdbx_strand_id
1 'polypeptide(L)' 'MSKAERRFQRGVHFLSRGETIVTDRLHAMLIGLQMGRRVIATDNNYGKLSAYAETWLAPFGDQLELRGPA' A
#
# COMPACT_ATOMS: atom_id res chain seq x y z
N MET A 1 -6.68 18.60 -15.65
CA MET A 1 -6.37 17.78 -14.46
C MET A 1 -6.15 18.66 -13.23
N SER A 2 -6.69 18.26 -12.08
CA SER A 2 -6.48 18.96 -10.79
C SER A 2 -5.06 18.72 -10.23
N LYS A 3 -4.66 19.48 -9.19
CA LYS A 3 -3.39 19.26 -8.49
C LYS A 3 -3.35 17.88 -7.79
N ALA A 4 -4.49 17.43 -7.27
CA ALA A 4 -4.63 16.12 -6.63
C ALA A 4 -4.42 15.01 -7.66
N GLU A 5 -5.09 15.11 -8.82
CA GLU A 5 -4.98 14.19 -9.95
C GLU A 5 -3.52 13.99 -10.37
N ARG A 6 -2.78 15.10 -10.59
CA ARG A 6 -1.36 15.04 -11.00
C ARG A 6 -0.48 14.32 -9.98
N ARG A 7 -0.73 14.53 -8.69
CA ARG A 7 0.04 13.88 -7.61
C ARG A 7 -0.28 12.40 -7.53
N PHE A 8 -1.55 12.04 -7.68
CA PHE A 8 -1.98 10.65 -7.72
C PHE A 8 -1.35 9.92 -8.90
N GLN A 9 -1.48 10.45 -10.12
CA GLN A 9 -0.91 9.87 -11.33
C GLN A 9 0.60 9.70 -11.24
N ARG A 10 1.31 10.68 -10.67
CA ARG A 10 2.76 10.55 -10.41
C ARG A 10 3.07 9.41 -9.43
N GLY A 11 2.28 9.26 -8.37
CA GLY A 11 2.42 8.17 -7.42
C GLY A 11 2.19 6.81 -8.05
N VAL A 12 1.10 6.66 -8.82
CA VAL A 12 0.78 5.44 -9.58
C VAL A 12 1.94 5.10 -10.52
N HIS A 13 2.41 6.06 -11.31
CA HIS A 13 3.53 5.85 -12.24
C HIS A 13 4.82 5.45 -11.52
N PHE A 14 5.11 6.02 -10.34
CA PHE A 14 6.28 5.64 -9.56
C PHE A 14 6.20 4.20 -9.06
N LEU A 15 5.06 3.83 -8.48
CA LEU A 15 4.81 2.52 -7.87
C LEU A 15 4.68 1.40 -8.90
N SER A 16 4.08 1.67 -10.07
CA SER A 16 3.80 0.65 -11.09
C SER A 16 5.05 0.02 -11.71
N ARG A 17 6.22 0.66 -11.57
CA ARG A 17 7.52 0.15 -12.04
C ARG A 17 8.03 -1.05 -11.26
N GLY A 18 7.54 -1.25 -10.04
CA GLY A 18 7.91 -2.39 -9.19
C GLY A 18 6.87 -3.50 -9.25
N GLU A 19 7.34 -4.75 -9.24
CA GLU A 19 6.47 -5.93 -9.07
C GLU A 19 6.04 -6.12 -7.61
N THR A 20 6.92 -5.74 -6.68
CA THR A 20 6.68 -5.74 -5.23
C THR A 20 6.86 -4.34 -4.66
N ILE A 21 5.93 -3.89 -3.82
CA ILE A 21 5.97 -2.60 -3.14
C ILE A 21 6.25 -2.83 -1.66
N VAL A 22 7.38 -2.33 -1.16
CA VAL A 22 7.71 -2.32 0.28
C VAL A 22 7.46 -0.92 0.83
N THR A 23 6.62 -0.77 1.85
CA THR A 23 6.14 0.56 2.29
C THR A 23 5.69 0.61 3.74
N ASP A 24 5.79 1.80 4.36
CA ASP A 24 5.16 2.18 5.63
C ASP A 24 3.96 3.15 5.43
N ARG A 25 3.64 3.45 4.16
CA ARG A 25 2.60 4.40 3.75
C ARG A 25 1.33 3.67 3.36
N LEU A 26 0.25 3.96 4.10
CA LEU A 26 -1.11 3.45 3.84
C LEU A 26 -1.53 3.60 2.37
N HIS A 27 -1.40 4.81 1.80
CA HIS A 27 -1.82 5.03 0.41
C HIS A 27 -0.99 4.24 -0.61
N ALA A 28 0.30 4.01 -0.36
CA ALA A 28 1.10 3.18 -1.26
C ALA A 28 0.68 1.70 -1.18
N MET A 29 0.30 1.22 0.02
CA MET A 29 -0.30 -0.11 0.19
C MET A 29 -1.60 -0.23 -0.61
N LEU A 30 -2.55 0.68 -0.41
CA LEU A 30 -3.86 0.62 -1.08
C LEU A 30 -3.75 0.69 -2.60
N ILE A 31 -2.94 1.62 -3.11
CA ILE A 31 -2.73 1.78 -4.55
C ILE A 31 -2.01 0.55 -5.13
N GLY A 32 -1.00 0.02 -4.43
CA GLY A 32 -0.29 -1.19 -4.83
C GLY A 32 -1.20 -2.40 -4.95
N LEU A 33 -2.05 -2.62 -3.95
CA LEU A 33 -3.04 -3.69 -3.94
C LEU A 33 -4.03 -3.56 -5.10
N GLN A 34 -4.56 -2.36 -5.33
CA GLN A 34 -5.51 -2.09 -6.41
C GLN A 34 -4.90 -2.29 -7.82
N MET A 35 -3.58 -2.12 -7.96
CA MET A 35 -2.84 -2.41 -9.19
C MET A 35 -2.51 -3.91 -9.36
N GLY A 36 -2.87 -4.78 -8.42
CA GLY A 36 -2.50 -6.21 -8.47
C GLY A 36 -1.03 -6.47 -8.13
N ARG A 37 -0.33 -5.55 -7.44
CA ARG A 37 1.06 -5.74 -7.02
C ARG A 37 1.15 -6.45 -5.68
N ARG A 38 2.19 -7.25 -5.47
CA ARG A 38 2.53 -7.75 -4.13
C ARG A 38 2.93 -6.57 -3.24
N VAL A 39 2.42 -6.51 -2.02
CA VAL A 39 2.70 -5.44 -1.07
C VAL A 39 3.26 -6.02 0.23
N ILE A 40 4.39 -5.49 0.67
CA ILE A 40 4.98 -5.75 1.97
C ILE A 40 4.88 -4.46 2.78
N ALA A 41 3.95 -4.42 3.71
CA ALA A 41 3.61 -3.24 4.49
C ALA A 41 4.21 -3.37 5.90
N THR A 42 5.06 -2.42 6.29
CA THR A 42 5.62 -2.36 7.65
C THR A 42 4.83 -1.34 8.44
N ASP A 43 4.20 -1.76 9.54
CA ASP A 43 3.46 -0.83 10.36
C ASP A 43 4.39 0.14 11.09
N ASN A 44 3.89 1.34 11.35
CA ASN A 44 4.56 2.24 12.27
C ASN A 44 4.03 2.01 13.70
N ASN A 45 4.62 2.68 14.70
CA ASN A 45 4.24 2.52 16.12
C ASN A 45 2.76 2.79 16.44
N TYR A 46 1.96 3.29 15.49
CA TYR A 46 0.55 3.58 15.67
C TYR A 46 -0.39 2.46 15.21
N GLY A 47 0.12 1.37 14.58
CA GLY A 47 -0.71 0.23 14.19
C GLY A 47 -1.74 0.53 13.08
N LYS A 48 -1.51 1.59 12.30
CA LYS A 48 -2.53 2.11 11.37
C LYS A 48 -2.67 1.22 10.13
N LEU A 49 -1.58 0.57 9.70
CA LEU A 49 -1.58 -0.29 8.51
C LEU A 49 -2.27 -1.61 8.85
N SER A 50 -1.93 -2.22 9.98
CA SER A 50 -2.54 -3.44 10.47
C SER A 50 -4.01 -3.23 10.77
N ALA A 51 -4.39 -2.18 11.51
CA ALA A 51 -5.79 -1.91 11.82
C ALA A 51 -6.66 -1.78 10.55
N TYR A 52 -6.17 -1.08 9.53
CA TYR A 52 -6.91 -0.95 8.26
C TYR A 52 -6.98 -2.29 7.52
N ALA A 53 -5.87 -3.03 7.48
CA ALA A 53 -5.78 -4.30 6.77
C ALA A 53 -6.65 -5.39 7.41
N GLU A 54 -6.64 -5.50 8.74
CA GLU A 54 -7.49 -6.43 9.50
C GLU A 54 -8.98 -6.13 9.30
N THR A 55 -9.34 -4.85 9.20
CA THR A 55 -10.74 -4.44 9.02
C THR A 55 -11.25 -4.70 7.60
N TRP A 56 -10.42 -4.45 6.57
CA TRP A 56 -10.91 -4.33 5.18
C TRP A 56 -10.20 -5.19 4.14
N LEU A 57 -8.97 -5.64 4.40
CA LEU A 57 -8.09 -6.18 3.36
C LEU A 57 -7.94 -7.71 3.40
N ALA A 58 -8.74 -8.41 4.20
CA ALA A 58 -8.80 -9.87 4.20
C ALA A 58 -8.91 -10.51 2.79
N PRO A 59 -9.69 -9.94 1.84
CA PRO A 59 -9.77 -10.50 0.48
C PRO A 59 -8.47 -10.45 -0.34
N PHE A 60 -7.48 -9.65 0.06
CA PHE A 60 -6.21 -9.54 -0.67
C PHE A 60 -5.24 -10.69 -0.36
N GLY A 61 -5.50 -11.50 0.69
CA GLY A 61 -4.77 -12.74 0.98
C GLY A 61 -3.25 -12.59 0.85
N ASP A 62 -2.62 -13.49 0.08
CA ASP A 62 -1.17 -13.56 -0.13
C ASP A 62 -0.57 -12.33 -0.85
N GLN A 63 -1.40 -11.45 -1.39
CA GLN A 63 -0.93 -10.22 -2.02
C GLN A 63 -0.39 -9.22 -0.98
N LEU A 64 -0.87 -9.29 0.27
CA LEU A 64 -0.48 -8.40 1.36
C LEU A 64 0.29 -9.15 2.46
N GLU A 65 1.52 -8.73 2.70
CA GLU A 65 2.34 -9.16 3.84
C GLU A 65 2.47 -8.00 4.82
N LEU A 66 1.92 -8.16 6.04
CA LEU A 66 2.09 -7.20 7.13
C LEU A 66 3.31 -7.59 7.98
N ARG A 67 4.18 -6.62 8.23
CA ARG A 67 5.34 -6.75 9.12
C ARG A 67 5.14 -5.86 10.35
N GLY A 68 5.52 -6.39 11.51
CA GLY A 68 5.61 -5.61 12.74
C GLY A 68 6.64 -4.47 12.63
N PRO A 69 6.65 -3.55 13.61
CA PRO A 69 7.61 -2.44 13.61
C PRO A 69 9.05 -2.96 13.58
N ALA A 70 9.89 -2.30 12.78
CA ALA A 70 11.33 -2.52 12.73
C ALA A 70 12.03 -2.04 14.00
#